data_AF-A0A973J1M1-F1
#
_entry.id   AF-A0A973J1M1-F1
#
_cell.length_a   1.000
_cell.length_b   1.000
_cell.length_c   1.000
_cell.angle_alpha   90.00
_cell.angle_beta   90.00
_cell.angle_gamma   90.00
#
_symmetry.space_group_name_H-M   'P 1'
#
loop_
_entity.id
_entity.type
_entity.pdbx_description
1 polymer ?
#
loop_
_entity_poly.entity_id
_entity_poly.type
_entity_poly.pdbx_seq_one_letter_code
_entity_poly.pdbx_strand_id
1 'polypeptide(L)'
;FHEMTTQVPHSVSLALEKGAEQPRIEYPPVTIFRFSHACFKLGIETHQLDGVPVKIYSPEKTLVDCFRFRNRIGMDIVLEALKLYRQRKPKNLHALMQYAEACRVFSVMKPYLEATL
;
A
#
# COMPACT_ATOMS: atom_id res chain seq x y z
N PHE A 1 5.70 8.78 3.42
CA PHE A 1 5.16 8.55 4.78
C PHE A 1 5.87 7.38 5.47
N HIS A 2 5.66 6.13 5.07
CA HIS A 2 6.31 4.96 5.71
C HIS A 2 7.73 4.64 5.24
N GLU A 3 8.39 5.53 4.49
CA GLU A 3 9.75 5.28 3.96
C GLU A 3 9.86 3.97 3.14
N MET A 4 8.77 3.61 2.44
CA MET A 4 8.66 2.38 1.65
C MET A 4 9.08 2.57 0.17
N THR A 5 9.74 3.68 -0.15
CA THR A 5 10.34 3.97 -1.46
C THR A 5 11.40 5.05 -1.28
N THR A 6 12.40 5.07 -2.17
CA THR A 6 13.38 6.16 -2.26
C THR A 6 12.97 7.26 -3.24
N GLN A 7 11.88 7.04 -3.99
CA GLN A 7 11.42 7.97 -5.01
C GLN A 7 10.46 9.02 -4.45
N VAL A 8 10.60 10.25 -4.94
CA VAL A 8 9.68 11.35 -4.62
C VAL A 8 8.45 11.23 -5.53
N PRO A 9 7.24 11.00 -4.98
CA PRO A 9 6.05 10.84 -5.80
C PRO A 9 5.60 12.16 -6.42
N HIS A 10 5.25 12.14 -7.71
CA HIS A 10 4.69 13.30 -8.43
C HIS A 10 3.18 13.52 -8.19
N SER A 11 2.51 12.59 -7.50
CA SER A 11 1.08 12.65 -7.21
C SER A 11 0.76 11.95 -5.89
N VAL A 12 -0.35 12.34 -5.26
CA VAL A 12 -0.86 11.70 -4.05
C VAL A 12 -1.66 10.46 -4.43
N SER A 13 -1.27 9.30 -3.91
CA SER A 13 -2.03 8.06 -4.08
C SER A 13 -3.24 8.04 -3.17
N LEU A 14 -4.44 8.00 -3.74
CA LEU A 14 -5.71 7.93 -2.99
C LEU A 14 -6.38 6.58 -3.18
N ALA A 15 -6.75 5.95 -2.08
CA ALA A 15 -7.54 4.74 -2.07
C ALA A 15 -9.02 5.09 -2.06
N LEU A 16 -9.77 4.52 -3.01
CA LEU A 16 -11.22 4.63 -3.05
C LEU A 16 -11.84 3.25 -3.10
N GLU A 17 -12.94 3.08 -2.38
CA GLU A 17 -13.76 1.89 -2.51
C GLU A 17 -14.39 1.84 -3.91
N LYS A 18 -14.61 0.63 -4.44
CA LYS A 18 -15.37 0.42 -5.67
C LYS A 18 -16.75 1.06 -5.54
N GLY A 19 -17.15 1.86 -6.52
CA GLY A 19 -18.44 2.57 -6.53
C GLY A 19 -18.43 3.94 -5.85
N ALA A 20 -17.39 4.30 -5.09
CA ALA A 20 -17.29 5.64 -4.50
C ALA A 20 -17.08 6.72 -5.59
N GLU A 21 -17.67 7.90 -5.43
CA GLU A 21 -17.40 9.02 -6.33
C GLU A 21 -15.93 9.45 -6.21
N GLN A 22 -15.30 9.78 -7.34
CA GLN A 22 -13.95 10.33 -7.32
C GLN A 22 -14.01 11.77 -6.81
N PRO A 23 -13.17 12.16 -5.83
CA PRO A 23 -13.15 13.53 -5.34
C PRO A 23 -12.73 14.48 -6.47
N ARG A 24 -13.43 15.61 -6.58
CA ARG A 24 -13.12 16.66 -7.55
C ARG A 24 -12.11 17.61 -6.91
N ILE A 25 -10.83 17.28 -7.08
CA ILE A 25 -9.70 18.03 -6.53
C ILE A 25 -8.87 18.53 -7.71
N GLU A 26 -8.62 19.83 -7.76
CA GLU A 26 -7.74 20.45 -8.77
C GLU A 26 -6.25 20.31 -8.41
N TYR A 27 -5.92 20.39 -7.11
CA TYR A 27 -4.56 20.23 -6.59
C TYR A 27 -4.58 19.65 -5.16
N PRO A 28 -3.64 18.78 -4.78
CA PRO A 28 -2.53 18.23 -5.57
C PRO A 28 -2.98 17.21 -6.62
N PRO A 29 -2.13 16.86 -7.61
CA PRO A 29 -2.39 15.75 -8.52
C PRO A 29 -2.63 14.45 -7.73
N VAL A 30 -3.71 13.74 -8.07
CA VAL A 30 -4.10 12.50 -7.37
C VAL A 30 -4.12 11.30 -8.30
N THR A 31 -3.54 10.19 -7.84
CA THR A 31 -3.62 8.89 -8.50
C THR A 31 -4.59 8.00 -7.73
N ILE A 32 -5.74 7.69 -8.34
CA ILE A 32 -6.78 6.87 -7.71
C ILE A 32 -6.47 5.39 -7.84
N PHE A 33 -6.54 4.65 -6.73
CA PHE A 33 -6.52 3.19 -6.68
C PHE A 33 -7.85 2.66 -6.13
N ARG A 34 -8.46 1.70 -6.83
CA ARG A 34 -9.79 1.18 -6.50
C ARG A 34 -9.71 -0.16 -5.79
N PHE A 35 -10.40 -0.26 -4.66
CA PHE A 35 -10.37 -1.43 -3.78
C PHE A 35 -11.76 -2.05 -3.60
N SER A 36 -11.83 -3.37 -3.46
CA SER A 36 -13.03 -4.03 -2.93
C SER A 36 -13.22 -3.67 -1.47
N HIS A 37 -14.47 -3.66 -0.99
CA HIS A 37 -14.81 -3.35 0.41
C HIS A 37 -13.89 -4.03 1.43
N ALA A 38 -13.73 -5.35 1.30
CA ALA A 38 -12.91 -6.14 2.22
C ALA A 38 -11.44 -5.71 2.23
N CYS A 39 -10.84 -5.41 1.07
CA CYS A 39 -9.44 -4.98 1.02
C CYS A 39 -9.28 -3.50 1.40
N PHE A 40 -10.28 -2.66 1.15
CA PHE A 40 -10.24 -1.23 1.45
C PHE A 40 -10.11 -0.95 2.96
N LYS A 41 -10.82 -1.72 3.80
CA LYS A 41 -10.89 -1.50 5.25
C LYS A 41 -9.67 -1.97 6.04
N LEU A 42 -8.79 -2.77 5.43
CA LEU A 42 -7.66 -3.38 6.13
C LEU A 42 -6.53 -2.39 6.35
N GLY A 43 -5.85 -2.53 7.49
CA GLY A 43 -4.62 -1.81 7.80
C GLY A 43 -4.76 -0.29 7.72
N ILE A 44 -5.94 0.28 7.97
CA ILE A 44 -6.11 1.73 8.04
C ILE A 44 -5.62 2.20 9.40
N GLU A 45 -4.68 3.13 9.39
CA GLU A 45 -4.17 3.83 10.56
C GLU A 45 -4.56 5.31 10.47
N THR A 46 -4.81 5.95 11.62
CA THR A 46 -5.07 7.40 11.66
C THR A 46 -3.84 8.10 12.19
N HIS A 47 -3.31 9.04 11.40
CA HIS A 47 -2.11 9.80 11.68
C HIS A 47 -2.44 11.29 11.70
N GLN A 48 -1.79 12.06 12.58
CA GLN A 48 -1.92 13.51 12.58
C GLN A 48 -0.89 14.14 11.66
N LEU A 49 -1.34 14.86 10.64
CA LEU A 49 -0.50 15.62 9.72
C LEU A 49 -0.94 17.08 9.78
N ASP A 50 -0.05 17.97 10.20
CA ASP A 50 -0.32 19.41 10.34
C ASP A 50 -1.61 19.72 11.13
N GLY A 51 -1.88 18.94 12.18
CA GLY A 51 -3.07 19.06 13.02
C GLY A 51 -4.35 18.45 12.44
N VAL A 52 -4.29 17.85 11.25
CA VAL A 52 -5.42 17.19 10.59
C VAL A 52 -5.28 15.67 10.68
N PRO A 53 -6.33 14.94 11.15
CA PRO A 53 -6.31 13.50 11.19
C PRO A 53 -6.49 12.92 9.78
N VAL A 54 -5.47 12.22 9.29
CA VAL A 54 -5.42 11.60 7.97
C VAL A 54 -5.37 10.08 8.12
N LYS A 55 -6.19 9.38 7.31
CA LYS A 55 -6.17 7.93 7.23
C LYS A 55 -5.11 7.47 6.23
N ILE A 56 -4.15 6.68 6.69
CA ILE A 56 -3.03 6.16 5.89
C ILE A 56 -2.98 4.64 6.11
N TYR A 57 -2.70 3.89 5.05
CA TYR A 57 -2.51 2.45 5.18
C TYR A 57 -1.22 2.10 5.93
N SER A 58 -1.23 1.03 6.72
CA SER A 58 -0.06 0.50 7.42
C SER A 58 1.04 0.09 6.44
N PRO A 59 2.30 -0.07 6.89
CA PRO A 59 3.38 -0.57 6.05
C PRO A 59 3.06 -1.94 5.40
N GLU A 60 2.44 -2.85 6.15
CA GLU A 60 2.03 -4.18 5.68
C GLU A 60 1.00 -4.06 4.55
N LYS A 61 -0.04 -3.26 4.78
CA LYS A 61 -1.10 -3.05 3.79
C LYS A 61 -0.57 -2.34 2.55
N THR A 62 0.32 -1.36 2.73
CA THR A 62 1.00 -0.65 1.64
C THR A 62 1.79 -1.62 0.76
N LEU A 63 2.57 -2.53 1.36
CA LEU A 63 3.33 -3.53 0.60
C LEU A 63 2.42 -4.49 -0.18
N VAL A 64 1.35 -4.96 0.46
CA VAL A 64 0.32 -5.80 -0.19
C VAL A 64 -0.30 -5.08 -1.39
N ASP A 65 -0.58 -3.80 -1.26
CA ASP A 65 -1.14 -2.98 -2.35
C ASP A 65 -0.14 -2.76 -3.48
N CYS A 66 1.15 -2.58 -3.17
CA CYS A 66 2.20 -2.53 -4.19
C CYS A 66 2.19 -3.79 -5.06
N PHE A 67 2.13 -4.99 -4.45
CA PHE A 67 2.01 -6.25 -5.21
C PHE A 67 0.71 -6.35 -6.00
N ARG A 68 -0.41 -5.87 -5.44
CA ARG A 68 -1.70 -5.84 -6.11
C ARG A 68 -1.66 -5.00 -7.39
N PHE A 69 -1.01 -3.84 -7.34
CA PHE A 69 -0.92 -2.89 -8.45
C PHE A 69 0.42 -2.91 -9.19
N ARG A 70 1.21 -3.98 -9.04
CA ARG A 70 2.53 -4.15 -9.68
C ARG A 70 2.53 -3.86 -11.19
N ASN A 71 1.46 -4.22 -11.90
CA ASN A 71 1.33 -3.97 -13.34
C ASN A 71 1.15 -2.49 -13.69
N ARG A 72 0.72 -1.66 -12.72
CA ARG A 72 0.53 -0.21 -12.88
C ARG A 72 1.73 0.57 -12.37
N ILE A 73 2.33 0.15 -11.26
CA ILE A 73 3.43 0.89 -10.61
C ILE A 73 4.82 0.39 -11.00
N GLY A 74 4.94 -0.77 -11.64
CA GLY A 74 6.23 -1.37 -12.00
C GLY A 74 6.72 -2.34 -10.93
N MET A 75 7.33 -3.46 -11.37
CA MET A 75 7.76 -4.52 -10.46
C MET A 75 9.05 -4.16 -9.70
N ASP A 76 9.91 -3.36 -10.32
CA ASP A 76 11.08 -2.73 -9.72
C ASP A 76 10.72 -1.95 -8.45
N ILE A 77 9.68 -1.12 -8.50
CA ILE A 77 9.18 -0.37 -7.34
C ILE A 77 8.67 -1.31 -6.25
N VAL A 78 7.96 -2.38 -6.62
CA VAL A 78 7.47 -3.37 -5.64
C VAL A 78 8.61 -4.09 -4.92
N LEU A 79 9.66 -4.47 -5.67
CA LEU A 79 10.83 -5.15 -5.10
C LEU A 79 11.64 -4.22 -4.21
N GLU A 80 11.76 -2.95 -4.57
CA GLU A 80 12.34 -1.93 -3.70
C GLU A 80 11.54 -1.80 -2.39
N ALA A 81 10.23 -1.65 -2.48
CA ALA A 81 9.36 -1.56 -1.31
C ALA A 81 9.47 -2.80 -0.41
N LEU A 82 9.56 -4.00 -0.97
CA LEU A 82 9.80 -5.24 -0.23
C LEU A 82 11.16 -5.22 0.50
N LYS A 83 12.21 -4.75 -0.17
CA LYS A 83 13.55 -4.62 0.43
C LYS A 83 13.53 -3.64 1.61
N LEU A 84 12.94 -2.47 1.44
CA LEU A 84 12.83 -1.45 2.50
C LEU A 84 11.97 -1.96 3.68
N TYR A 85 10.84 -2.60 3.40
CA TYR A 85 10.00 -3.22 4.43
C TYR A 85 10.76 -4.25 5.27
N ARG A 86 11.65 -5.04 4.66
CA ARG A 86 12.44 -6.04 5.39
C ARG A 86 13.40 -5.42 6.40
N GLN A 87 13.98 -4.28 6.04
CA GLN A 87 14.93 -3.53 6.87
C GLN A 87 14.22 -2.78 8.01
N ARG A 88 12.94 -2.45 7.82
CA ARG A 88 12.10 -1.77 8.83
C ARG A 88 11.94 -2.59 10.11
N LYS A 89 11.94 -1.90 11.25
CA LYS A 89 11.51 -2.40 12.56
C LYS A 89 10.60 -1.35 13.23
N PRO A 90 9.49 -1.76 13.88
CA PRO A 90 8.92 -3.11 13.89
C PRO A 90 8.27 -3.47 12.54
N LYS A 91 8.06 -4.78 12.32
CA LYS A 91 7.32 -5.32 11.17
C LYS A 91 6.37 -6.41 11.63
N ASN A 92 5.15 -6.44 11.08
CA ASN A 92 4.13 -7.42 11.45
C ASN A 92 3.88 -8.41 10.29
N LEU A 93 4.63 -9.53 10.29
CA LEU A 93 4.50 -10.54 9.25
C LEU A 93 3.14 -11.24 9.26
N HIS A 94 2.51 -11.38 10.42
CA HIS A 94 1.17 -11.97 10.53
C HIS A 94 0.13 -11.10 9.82
N ALA A 95 0.13 -9.79 10.10
CA ALA A 95 -0.74 -8.85 9.41
C ALA A 95 -0.44 -8.80 7.90
N LEU A 96 0.83 -8.86 7.49
CA LEU A 96 1.20 -8.91 6.06
C LEU A 96 0.57 -10.12 5.36
N MET A 97 0.68 -11.32 5.94
CA MET A 97 0.10 -12.54 5.38
C MET A 97 -1.43 -12.45 5.34
N GLN A 98 -2.06 -12.03 6.44
CA GLN A 98 -3.51 -11.86 6.54
C GLN A 98 -4.04 -10.89 5.46
N TYR A 99 -3.37 -9.75 5.27
CA TYR A 99 -3.77 -8.77 4.26
C TYR A 99 -3.53 -9.29 2.84
N ALA A 100 -2.43 -10.02 2.60
CA ALA A 100 -2.14 -10.61 1.30
C ALA A 100 -3.20 -11.63 0.88
N GLU A 101 -3.69 -12.44 1.81
CA GLU A 101 -4.78 -13.39 1.57
C GLU A 101 -6.10 -12.67 1.31
N ALA A 102 -6.50 -11.74 2.19
CA ALA A 102 -7.75 -11.00 2.05
C ALA A 102 -7.82 -10.15 0.76
N CYS A 103 -6.69 -9.62 0.32
CA CYS A 103 -6.56 -8.88 -0.93
C CYS A 103 -6.27 -9.77 -2.15
N ARG A 104 -6.22 -11.11 -1.99
CA ARG A 104 -6.01 -12.13 -3.03
C ARG A 104 -4.71 -11.96 -3.82
N VAL A 105 -3.64 -11.57 -3.12
CA VAL A 105 -2.29 -11.39 -3.70
C VAL A 105 -1.25 -12.31 -3.06
N PHE A 106 -1.64 -13.16 -2.12
CA PHE A 106 -0.72 -14.07 -1.44
C PHE A 106 0.10 -14.94 -2.40
N SER A 107 -0.54 -15.56 -3.41
CA SER A 107 0.17 -16.40 -4.40
C SER A 107 1.19 -15.61 -5.22
N VAL A 108 0.93 -14.33 -5.47
CA VAL A 108 1.86 -13.42 -6.18
C VAL A 108 3.03 -13.05 -5.26
N MET A 109 2.77 -12.80 -3.99
CA MET A 109 3.80 -12.39 -3.01
C MET A 109 4.69 -13.55 -2.58
N LYS A 110 4.10 -14.75 -2.44
CA LYS A 110 4.76 -15.96 -1.92
C LYS A 110 6.17 -16.20 -2.47
N PRO A 111 6.42 -16.27 -3.80
CA PRO A 111 7.75 -16.53 -4.31
C PRO A 111 8.78 -15.47 -3.88
N TYR A 112 8.36 -14.20 -3.76
CA TYR A 112 9.25 -13.12 -3.36
C TYR A 112 9.53 -13.11 -1.86
N LEU A 113 8.57 -13.57 -1.06
CA LEU A 113 8.74 -13.74 0.38
C LEU A 113 9.67 -14.93 0.69
N GLU A 114 9.53 -16.02 -0.06
CA GLU A 114 10.32 -17.26 0.09
C GLU A 114 11.74 -17.13 -0.46
N ALA A 115 11.94 -16.52 -1.63
CA ALA A 115 13.25 -16.40 -2.29
C ALA A 115 14.25 -15.47 -1.59
N THR A 116 13.93 -14.98 -0.38
CA THR A 116 14.86 -14.17 0.41
C THR A 116 14.82 -14.55 1.89
N LEU A 117 14.38 -15.79 2.16
CA LEU A 117 14.77 -16.56 3.34
C LEU A 117 16.08 -17.29 3.05
#